data_AF-A0A5E4HHB9-F1
#
_entry.id   AF-A0A5E4HHB9-F1
#
_cell.length_a   1.000
_cell.length_b   1.000
_cell.length_c   1.000
_cell.angle_alpha   90.00
_cell.angle_beta   90.00
_cell.angle_gamma   90.00
#
_symmetry.space_group_name_H-M   'P 1'
#
loop_
_entity.id
_entity.type
_entity.pdbx_description
1 polymer ?
#
loop_
_entity_poly.entity_id
_entity_poly.type
_entity_poly.pdbx_seq_one_letter_code
_entity_poly.pdbx_strand_id
1 'polypeptide(L)'
;MVQMESGDTSKLMELWKEFKYPDEVKLINRYLLIGRHISVAIFDAPNEEAILKITYPFREIGVPHIAPALPLEEALEIMDRM
;
A
#
# COMPACT_ATOMS: atom_id res chain seq x y z
N MET A 1 1.32 3.13 3.91
CA MET A 1 1.60 1.78 3.39
C MET A 1 0.29 1.09 3.09
N VAL A 2 0.17 0.47 1.92
CA VAL A 2 -0.96 -0.39 1.55
C VAL A 2 -0.43 -1.80 1.39
N GLN A 3 -0.99 -2.74 2.15
CA GLN A 3 -0.70 -4.16 2.07
C GLN A 3 -1.91 -4.90 1.47
N MET A 4 -1.68 -5.80 0.53
CA MET A 4 -2.74 -6.62 -0.06
C MET A 4 -2.35 -8.08 -0.13
N GLU A 5 -3.24 -8.97 0.26
CA GLU A 5 -3.11 -10.40 0.00
C GLU A 5 -3.50 -10.71 -1.45
N SER A 6 -2.68 -11.41 -2.23
CA SER A 6 -3.01 -11.73 -3.63
C SER A 6 -2.99 -13.23 -3.90
N GLY A 7 -4.13 -13.79 -4.29
CA GLY A 7 -4.22 -15.13 -4.86
C GLY A 7 -3.85 -15.19 -6.36
N ASP A 8 -3.88 -14.05 -7.05
CA ASP A 8 -3.71 -13.94 -8.51
C ASP A 8 -2.75 -12.81 -8.88
N THR A 9 -1.46 -13.14 -9.00
CA THR A 9 -0.38 -12.18 -9.28
C THR A 9 -0.48 -11.56 -10.68
N SER A 10 -1.14 -12.21 -11.63
CA SER A 10 -1.28 -11.72 -13.00
C SER A 10 -2.26 -10.54 -13.06
N LYS A 11 -3.43 -10.69 -12.42
CA LYS A 11 -4.41 -9.59 -12.31
C LYS A 11 -3.87 -8.40 -11.53
N LEU A 12 -3.11 -8.65 -10.46
CA LEU A 12 -2.44 -7.60 -9.71
C LEU A 12 -1.52 -6.76 -10.62
N MET A 13 -0.75 -7.41 -11.49
CA MET A 13 0.13 -6.71 -12.43
C MET A 13 -0.62 -5.91 -13.49
N GLU A 14 -1.77 -6.39 -13.96
CA GLU A 14 -2.63 -5.65 -14.90
C GLU A 14 -3.21 -4.40 -14.24
N LEU A 15 -3.78 -4.54 -13.04
CA LEU A 15 -4.29 -3.41 -12.27
C LEU A 15 -3.23 -2.33 -12.06
N TRP A 16 -2.01 -2.71 -11.67
CA TRP A 16 -0.93 -1.73 -11.48
C TRP A 16 -0.50 -0.99 -12.76
N LYS A 17 -0.67 -1.58 -13.94
CA LYS A 17 -0.33 -0.94 -15.22
C LYS A 17 -1.37 0.10 -15.63
N GLU A 18 -2.64 -0.20 -15.39
CA GLU A 18 -3.77 0.64 -15.80
C GLU A 18 -4.13 1.70 -14.77
N PHE A 19 -3.72 1.50 -13.51
CA PHE A 19 -4.08 2.37 -12.41
C PHE A 19 -3.49 3.78 -12.58
N LYS A 20 -4.38 4.76 -12.57
CA LYS A 20 -4.04 6.19 -12.50
C LYS A 20 -4.19 6.65 -11.06
N TYR A 21 -3.11 7.19 -10.51
CA TYR A 21 -3.09 7.74 -9.16
C TYR A 21 -3.85 9.07 -9.13
N PRO A 22 -4.56 9.38 -8.01
CA PRO A 22 -5.01 10.74 -7.74
C PRO A 22 -3.82 11.71 -7.75
N ASP A 23 -4.02 12.95 -8.20
CA ASP A 23 -2.94 13.94 -8.30
C ASP A 23 -2.29 14.24 -6.93
N GLU A 24 -3.08 14.10 -5.85
CA GLU A 24 -2.64 14.29 -4.48
C GLU A 24 -1.85 13.11 -3.90
N VAL A 25 -1.66 12.02 -4.65
CA VAL A 25 -0.94 10.82 -4.17
C VAL A 25 0.25 10.49 -5.07
N LYS A 26 1.41 10.31 -4.44
CA LYS A 26 2.63 9.88 -5.11
C LYS A 26 3.01 8.47 -4.68
N LEU A 27 3.16 7.57 -5.64
CA LEU A 27 3.78 6.26 -5.39
C LEU A 27 5.28 6.46 -5.11
N ILE A 28 5.73 6.06 -3.92
CA ILE A 28 7.15 6.03 -3.57
C ILE A 28 7.79 4.77 -4.14
N ASN A 29 7.25 3.59 -3.80
CA ASN A 29 7.70 2.32 -4.34
C ASN A 29 6.66 1.20 -4.11
N ARG A 30 6.86 0.05 -4.77
CA ARG A 30 6.04 -1.15 -4.60
C ARG A 30 6.92 -2.40 -4.48
N TYR A 31 6.45 -3.37 -3.69
CA TYR A 31 7.15 -4.60 -3.39
C TYR A 31 6.18 -5.78 -3.42
N LEU A 32 6.71 -6.98 -3.68
CA LEU A 32 6.03 -8.24 -3.48
C LEU A 32 6.77 -9.02 -2.41
N LEU A 33 6.11 -9.32 -1.30
CA LEU A 33 6.67 -10.11 -0.21
C LEU A 33 6.58 -11.60 -0.56
N ILE A 34 7.70 -12.12 -1.05
CA ILE A 34 7.86 -13.54 -1.38
C ILE A 34 7.70 -14.37 -0.10
N GLY A 35 6.93 -15.46 -0.18
CA GLY A 35 6.62 -16.33 0.97
C GLY A 35 5.39 -15.90 1.77
N ARG A 36 4.85 -14.69 1.55
CA ARG A 36 3.55 -14.26 2.10
C ARG A 36 2.48 -13.97 1.07
N HIS A 37 2.83 -13.95 -0.22
CA HIS A 37 1.92 -13.61 -1.32
C HIS A 37 1.22 -12.26 -1.11
N ILE A 38 1.99 -11.28 -0.61
CA ILE A 38 1.48 -9.97 -0.24
C ILE A 38 2.13 -8.89 -1.11
N SER A 39 1.31 -8.05 -1.74
CA SER A 39 1.75 -6.83 -2.40
C SER A 39 1.78 -5.68 -1.41
N VAL A 40 2.87 -4.90 -1.42
CA VAL A 40 3.01 -3.70 -0.60
C VAL A 40 3.29 -2.51 -1.48
N ALA A 41 2.57 -1.41 -1.28
CA ALA A 41 2.86 -0.14 -1.92
C ALA A 41 3.02 0.96 -0.86
N ILE A 42 4.01 1.81 -1.05
CA ILE A 42 4.29 2.96 -0.19
C ILE A 42 3.88 4.20 -0.96
N PHE A 43 3.02 5.01 -0.35
CA PHE A 43 2.49 6.23 -0.92
C PHE A 43 2.83 7.40 -0.01
N ASP A 44 3.18 8.51 -0.64
CA ASP A 44 3.13 9.84 -0.05
C ASP A 44 1.76 10.44 -0.38
N ALA A 45 1.01 10.80 0.66
CA ALA A 45 -0.36 11.27 0.55
C ALA A 45 -0.71 12.18 1.74
N PRO A 46 -1.64 13.13 1.55
CA PRO A 46 -2.00 14.10 2.60
C PRO A 46 -2.78 13.47 3.75
N ASN A 47 -3.52 12.38 3.51
CA ASN A 47 -4.35 11.69 4.49
C ASN A 47 -4.73 10.28 4.02
N GLU A 48 -5.36 9.51 4.92
CA GLU A 48 -5.81 8.14 4.66
C GLU A 48 -6.91 8.05 3.60
N GLU A 49 -7.79 9.06 3.53
CA GLU A 49 -8.90 9.10 2.57
C GLU A 49 -8.41 9.11 1.11
N ALA A 50 -7.31 9.82 0.84
CA ALA A 50 -6.67 9.81 -0.48
C ALA A 50 -6.17 8.40 -0.89
N ILE A 51 -5.77 7.58 0.09
CA ILE A 51 -5.32 6.20 -0.14
C ILE A 51 -6.49 5.24 -0.35
N LEU A 52 -7.65 5.46 0.29
CA LEU A 52 -8.82 4.61 0.11
C LEU A 52 -9.25 4.53 -1.36
N LYS A 53 -9.19 5.65 -2.08
CA LYS A 53 -9.45 5.73 -3.53
C LYS A 53 -8.54 4.79 -4.35
N ILE A 54 -7.31 4.58 -3.88
CA ILE A 54 -6.34 3.70 -4.53
C ILE A 54 -6.68 2.24 -4.30
N THR A 55 -7.17 1.89 -3.11
CA THR A 55 -7.43 0.49 -2.75
C THR A 55 -8.72 -0.09 -3.34
N TYR A 56 -9.66 0.76 -3.77
CA TYR A 56 -10.96 0.31 -4.25
C TYR A 56 -10.90 -0.64 -5.45
N PRO A 57 -10.13 -0.38 -6.53
CA PRO A 57 -10.02 -1.30 -7.67
C PRO A 57 -9.39 -2.65 -7.33
N PHE A 58 -8.69 -2.71 -6.22
CA PHE A 58 -7.92 -3.88 -5.77
C PHE A 58 -8.74 -4.82 -4.87
N ARG A 59 -9.96 -4.43 -4.48
CA ARG A 59 -10.84 -5.19 -3.58
C ARG A 59 -11.21 -6.61 -4.07
N GLU A 60 -11.14 -6.85 -5.38
CA GLU A 60 -11.51 -8.14 -5.98
C GLU A 60 -10.39 -9.17 -5.94
N ILE A 61 -9.16 -8.72 -5.69
CA ILE A 61 -7.97 -9.59 -5.69
C ILE A 61 -7.37 -9.79 -4.29
N GLY A 62 -7.83 -9.02 -3.30
CA GLY A 62 -7.29 -9.05 -1.94
C GLY A 62 -8.01 -8.13 -0.95
N VAL A 63 -7.65 -8.30 0.32
CA VAL A 63 -8.04 -7.37 1.38
C VAL A 63 -6.95 -6.30 1.52
N PRO A 64 -7.27 -5.01 1.31
CA PRO A 64 -6.32 -3.93 1.56
C PRO A 64 -6.20 -3.65 3.05
N HIS A 65 -4.98 -3.56 3.55
CA HIS A 65 -4.66 -3.03 4.86
C HIS A 65 -3.88 -1.73 4.69
N ILE A 66 -4.44 -0.63 5.20
CA ILE A 66 -3.82 0.68 5.14
C ILE A 66 -3.22 0.95 6.52
N ALA A 67 -1.95 1.33 6.53
CA ALA A 67 -1.25 1.73 7.74
C ALA A 67 -0.44 2.99 7.48
N PRO A 68 -0.44 3.96 8.42
CA PRO A 68 0.55 5.04 8.39
C PRO A 68 1.95 4.44 8.49
N ALA A 69 2.91 5.09 7.84
CA ALA A 69 4.31 4.72 7.91
C ALA A 69 5.11 5.91 8.43
N LEU A 70 6.05 5.64 9.32
CA LEU A 70 7.03 6.59 9.81
C LEU A 70 8.43 6.08 9.42
N PRO A 71 9.43 6.98 9.35
CA PRO A 71 10.82 6.57 9.40
C PRO A 71 11.08 5.62 10.57
N LEU A 72 11.97 4.66 10.37
CA LEU A 72 12.22 3.59 11.35
C LEU A 72 12.64 4.18 12.69
N GLU A 73 13.54 5.15 12.67
CA GLU A 73 14.08 5.82 13.84
C GLU A 73 12.98 6.51 14.66
N GLU A 74 12.11 7.27 13.99
CA GLU A 74 10.95 7.93 14.63
C GLU A 74 9.97 6.92 15.24
N ALA A 75 9.71 5.82 14.52
CA ALA A 75 8.82 4.77 15.02
C ALA A 75 9.37 4.11 16.28
N LEU A 76 10.69 3.82 16.32
CA LEU A 76 11.35 3.23 17.48
C LEU A 76 11.31 4.18 18.69
N GLU A 77 11.54 5.47 18.49
CA GLU A 77 11.43 6.47 19.57
C GLU A 77 10.03 6.54 20.18
N ILE A 78 8.98 6.41 19.37
CA ILE A 78 7.60 6.37 19.87
C ILE A 78 7.37 5.09 20.68
N MET A 79 7.80 3.95 20.16
CA MET A 79 7.61 2.65 20.80
C MET A 79 8.34 2.54 22.15
N ASP A 80 9.53 3.13 22.28
CA ASP A 80 10.27 3.17 23.55
C ASP A 80 9.59 4.04 24.62
N ARG A 81 8.71 4.96 24.21
CA ARG A 81 7.96 5.87 25.10
C ARG A 81 6.56 5.34 25.45
N MET A 82 6.15 4.21 24.90
CA MET A 82 4.88 3.53 25.19
C MET A 82 5.04 2.49 26.28
#